data_AF-A0A962QE52-F1
#
_entry.id   AF-A0A962QE52-F1
#
_cell.length_a   1.000
_cell.length_b   1.000
_cell.length_c   1.000
_cell.angle_alpha   90.00
_cell.angle_beta   90.00
_cell.angle_gamma   90.00
#
_symmetry.space_group_name_H-M   'P 1'
#
loop_
_entity.id
_entity.type
_entity.pdbx_description
1 polymer ?
#
loop_
_entity_poly.entity_id
_entity_poly.type
_entity_poly.pdbx_seq_one_letter_code
_entity_poly.pdbx_strand_id
1 'polypeptide(L)'
;LRLAQAQAAAEPSASRTVLFDGQTISTPVYQRPALLAGHCISGPALIEEAASVTVLRPDMCLTVDRMGNLLIEQQDKANKNGGTH
;
A
#
# COMPACT_ATOMS: atom_id res chain seq x y z
N LEU A 1 -10.52 -1.98 20.59
CA LEU A 1 -11.49 -1.61 19.52
C LEU A 1 -11.14 -2.44 18.29
N ARG A 2 -12.13 -2.89 17.48
CA ARG A 2 -11.89 -3.62 16.21
C ARG A 2 -12.40 -2.77 15.05
N LEU A 3 -11.66 -2.65 13.96
CA LEU A 3 -12.13 -1.99 12.74
C LEU A 3 -13.21 -2.83 12.05
N ALA A 4 -14.11 -2.15 11.32
CA ALA A 4 -15.02 -2.83 10.40
C ALA A 4 -14.23 -3.56 9.30
N GLN A 5 -14.80 -4.66 8.80
CA GLN A 5 -14.19 -5.45 7.74
C GLN A 5 -14.47 -4.81 6.38
N ALA A 6 -13.45 -4.79 5.52
CA ALA A 6 -13.60 -4.41 4.14
C ALA A 6 -14.55 -5.36 3.39
N GLN A 7 -15.49 -4.78 2.64
CA GLN A 7 -16.37 -5.51 1.73
C GLN A 7 -16.02 -5.31 0.25
N ALA A 8 -15.12 -4.36 -0.03
CA ALA A 8 -14.62 -4.01 -1.35
C ALA A 8 -13.13 -3.64 -1.27
N ALA A 9 -12.50 -3.39 -2.42
CA ALA A 9 -11.14 -2.86 -2.47
C ALA A 9 -11.08 -1.44 -1.88
N ALA A 10 -9.91 -1.06 -1.36
CA ALA A 10 -9.67 0.31 -0.94
C ALA A 10 -9.74 1.25 -2.16
N GLU A 11 -10.45 2.36 -2.03
CA GLU A 11 -10.55 3.36 -3.09
C GLU A 11 -9.61 4.54 -2.80
N PRO A 12 -8.80 4.98 -3.78
CA PRO A 12 -7.95 6.15 -3.61
C PRO A 12 -8.79 7.43 -3.65
N SER A 13 -8.45 8.40 -2.79
CA SER A 13 -9.08 9.72 -2.76
C SER A 13 -8.50 10.69 -3.78
N ALA A 14 -7.26 10.44 -4.24
CA ALA A 14 -6.54 11.29 -5.18
C ALA A 14 -5.39 10.51 -5.85
N SER A 15 -4.67 11.17 -6.76
CA SER A 15 -3.36 10.72 -7.25
C SER A 15 -2.34 11.86 -7.16
N ARG A 16 -1.08 11.53 -6.91
CA ARG A 16 0.06 12.47 -6.92
C ARG A 16 1.20 11.92 -7.75
N THR A 17 1.88 12.81 -8.46
CA THR A 17 3.11 12.48 -9.17
C THR A 17 4.27 12.41 -8.19
N VAL A 18 4.89 11.23 -8.04
CA VAL A 18 5.99 10.98 -7.08
C VAL A 18 7.21 10.43 -7.80
N LEU A 19 8.41 10.87 -7.41
CA LEU A 19 9.68 10.38 -7.93
C LEU A 19 10.19 9.21 -7.06
N PHE A 20 10.23 8.00 -7.62
CA PHE A 20 10.85 6.81 -7.03
C PHE A 20 12.07 6.40 -7.84
N ASP A 21 13.26 6.36 -7.24
CA ASP A 21 14.51 5.87 -7.88
C ASP A 21 14.77 6.47 -9.28
N GLY A 22 14.50 7.76 -9.47
CA GLY A 22 14.68 8.46 -10.75
C GLY A 22 13.54 8.28 -11.75
N GLN A 23 12.50 7.53 -11.41
CA GLN A 23 11.27 7.37 -12.21
C GLN A 23 10.09 8.10 -11.59
N THR A 24 9.41 8.90 -12.39
CA THR A 24 8.22 9.63 -11.98
C THR A 24 6.98 8.77 -12.21
N ILE A 25 6.20 8.49 -11.15
CA ILE A 25 5.06 7.58 -11.17
C ILE A 25 3.80 8.27 -10.60
N SER A 26 2.67 8.17 -11.32
CA SER A 26 1.35 8.56 -10.81
C SER A 26 0.95 7.61 -9.69
N THR A 27 0.87 8.13 -8.47
CA THR A 27 0.78 7.34 -7.24
C THR A 27 -0.55 7.60 -6.55
N PRO A 28 -1.41 6.58 -6.36
CA PRO A 28 -2.68 6.73 -5.68
C PRO A 28 -2.48 7.14 -4.21
N VAL A 29 -3.37 8.00 -3.74
CA VAL A 29 -3.41 8.49 -2.35
C VAL A 29 -4.64 7.92 -1.67
N TYR A 30 -4.45 7.30 -0.51
CA TYR A 30 -5.51 6.77 0.33
C TYR A 30 -5.54 7.54 1.65
N GLN A 31 -6.73 7.92 2.09
CA GLN A 31 -6.90 8.51 3.42
C GLN A 31 -6.92 7.38 4.46
N ARG A 32 -6.00 7.43 5.42
CA ARG A 32 -5.88 6.45 6.51
C ARG A 32 -7.21 6.18 7.23
N PRO A 33 -8.05 7.19 7.55
CA PRO A 33 -9.34 6.95 8.21
C PRO A 33 -10.37 6.18 7.37
N ALA A 34 -10.20 6.12 6.04
CA ALA A 34 -11.09 5.36 5.15
C ALA A 34 -10.69 3.89 5.01
N LEU A 35 -9.54 3.48 5.59
CA LEU A 35 -9.08 2.10 5.50
C LEU A 35 -9.76 1.21 6.55
N LEU A 36 -10.21 0.04 6.09
CA LEU A 36 -10.91 -0.97 6.87
C LEU A 36 -10.03 -2.21 7.07
N ALA A 37 -10.35 -3.02 8.07
CA ALA A 37 -9.65 -4.28 8.29
C ALA A 37 -9.75 -5.18 7.05
N GLY A 38 -8.62 -5.74 6.64
CA GLY A 38 -8.51 -6.59 5.45
C GLY A 38 -8.30 -5.84 4.13
N HIS A 39 -8.27 -4.50 4.12
CA HIS A 39 -7.78 -3.80 2.93
C HIS A 39 -6.32 -4.18 2.66
N CYS A 40 -6.05 -4.51 1.39
CA CYS A 40 -4.71 -4.75 0.86
C CYS A 40 -4.40 -3.72 -0.22
N ILE A 41 -3.24 -3.08 -0.12
CA ILE A 41 -2.78 -2.06 -1.07
C ILE A 41 -1.38 -2.45 -1.54
N SER A 42 -1.21 -2.58 -2.86
CA SER A 42 0.12 -2.75 -3.47
C SER A 42 0.70 -1.38 -3.81
N GLY A 43 2.00 -1.21 -3.60
CA GLY A 43 2.71 0.00 -3.97
C GLY A 43 2.89 0.13 -5.49
N PRO A 44 3.30 1.33 -5.96
CA PRO A 44 3.52 2.53 -5.17
C PRO A 44 2.19 3.14 -4.69
N ALA A 45 2.15 3.63 -3.45
CA ALA A 45 0.97 4.28 -2.88
C ALA A 45 1.36 5.25 -1.75
N LEU A 46 0.50 6.25 -1.51
CA LEU A 46 0.61 7.14 -0.35
C LEU A 46 -0.58 6.90 0.58
N ILE A 47 -0.32 6.68 1.86
CA ILE A 47 -1.35 6.61 2.90
C ILE A 47 -1.22 7.86 3.76
N GLU A 48 -2.18 8.77 3.64
CA GLU A 48 -2.16 10.05 4.34
C GLU A 48 -2.98 9.97 5.64
N GLU A 49 -2.41 10.52 6.70
CA GLU A 49 -3.04 10.75 7.99
C GLU A 49 -2.85 12.23 8.36
N ALA A 50 -3.63 12.74 9.32
CA ALA A 50 -3.63 14.16 9.69
C ALA A 50 -2.24 14.74 10.01
N ALA A 51 -1.31 13.92 10.52
CA ALA A 51 0.03 14.34 10.93
C ALA A 51 1.17 13.55 10.28
N SER A 52 0.88 12.63 9.35
CA SER A 52 1.90 11.77 8.75
C SER A 52 1.50 11.28 7.36
N VAL A 53 2.49 10.84 6.58
CA VAL A 53 2.27 10.15 5.31
C VAL A 53 3.14 8.90 5.29
N THR A 54 2.52 7.75 5.10
CA THR A 54 3.23 6.50 4.85
C THR A 54 3.39 6.30 3.36
N VAL A 55 4.63 6.07 2.90
CA VAL A 55 4.95 5.84 1.50
C VAL A 55 5.18 4.35 1.27
N LEU A 56 4.35 3.72 0.44
CA LEU A 56 4.61 2.39 -0.08
C LEU A 56 5.40 2.53 -1.39
N ARG A 57 6.60 1.95 -1.43
CA ARG A 57 7.41 1.86 -2.66
C ARG A 57 6.82 0.83 -3.63
N PRO A 58 7.21 0.84 -4.92
CA PRO A 58 6.70 -0.13 -5.90
C PRO A 58 6.86 -1.61 -5.52
N ASP A 59 7.82 -1.94 -4.66
CA ASP A 59 8.13 -3.28 -4.16
C ASP A 59 7.56 -3.54 -2.76
N MET A 60 6.59 -2.76 -2.32
CA MET A 60 5.95 -2.92 -1.01
C MET A 60 4.46 -3.19 -1.13
N CYS A 61 3.91 -3.86 -0.14
CA CYS A 61 2.47 -3.97 0.06
C CYS A 61 2.09 -3.63 1.50
N LEU A 62 0.82 -3.32 1.69
CA LEU A 62 0.22 -3.01 2.97
C LEU A 62 -1.04 -3.84 3.15
N THR A 63 -1.21 -4.38 4.35
CA THR A 63 -2.44 -4.99 4.82
C THR A 63 -2.90 -4.32 6.11
N VAL A 64 -4.19 -4.03 6.23
CA VAL A 64 -4.77 -3.50 7.47
C VAL A 64 -5.24 -4.67 8.34
N ASP A 65 -4.67 -4.83 9.52
CA ASP A 65 -5.11 -5.88 10.43
C ASP A 65 -6.47 -5.56 11.07
N ARG A 66 -7.01 -6.51 11.86
CA ARG A 66 -8.32 -6.35 12.53
C ARG A 66 -8.37 -5.20 13.55
N MET A 67 -7.23 -4.81 14.12
CA MET A 67 -7.10 -3.71 15.08
C MET A 67 -6.83 -2.37 14.38
N GLY A 68 -6.64 -2.41 13.07
CA GLY A 68 -6.35 -1.26 12.24
C GLY A 68 -4.88 -0.97 12.07
N ASN A 69 -3.97 -1.81 12.54
CA ASN A 69 -2.54 -1.62 12.31
C ASN A 69 -2.22 -1.77 10.82
N LEU A 70 -1.24 -0.99 10.34
CA LEU A 70 -0.68 -1.16 9.00
C LEU A 70 0.47 -2.16 9.07
N LEU A 71 0.26 -3.33 8.47
CA LEU A 71 1.30 -4.32 8.27
C LEU A 71 1.91 -4.06 6.89
N ILE A 72 3.18 -3.69 6.85
CA ILE A 72 3.88 -3.34 5.61
C ILE A 72 4.99 -4.35 5.38
N GLU A 73 5.03 -4.91 4.17
CA GLU A 73 5.97 -5.95 3.78
C GLU A 73 6.62 -5.57 2.45
N GLN A 74 7.86 -6.01 2.27
CA GLN A 74 8.49 -6.01 0.95
C GLN A 74 7.99 -7.21 0.17
N GLN A 75 7.62 -6.98 -1.09
CA GLN A 75 7.33 -8.05 -2.03
C GLN A 75 8.66 -8.55 -2.59
N ASP A 76 9.08 -9.74 -2.18
CA ASP A 76 10.21 -10.41 -2.79
C ASP A 76 9.94 -10.54 -4.29
N LYS A 77 10.83 -9.96 -5.12
CA LYS A 77 10.85 -10.28 -6.55
C LYS A 77 11.18 -11.76 -6.65
N ALA A 78 10.17 -12.59 -6.92
CA ALA A 78 10.36 -14.01 -7.20
C ALA A 78 11.54 -14.18 -8.17
N ASN A 79 12.60 -14.82 -7.68
CA ASN A 79 13.77 -15.18 -8.46
C ASN A 79 13.33 -16.05 -9.63
N LYS A 80 13.22 -15.47 -10.85
CA LYS A 80 13.00 -16.23 -12.09
C LYS A 80 14.29 -16.86 -12.61
N ASN A 81 15.08 -17.49 -11.75
CA ASN A 81 16.21 -18.33 -12.17
C ASN A 81 15.96 -19.79 -11.76
N GLY A 82 14.92 -20.39 -12.36
CA GLY A 82 14.89 -21.83 -12.59
C GLY A 82 15.56 -22.12 -13.93
N GLY A 83 16.88 -21.94 -13.99
CA GLY A 83 17.68 -22.29 -15.15
C GLY A 83 17.72 -23.80 -15.34
N THR A 84 17.49 -24.22 -16.58
CA THR A 84 17.72 -25.57 -17.09
C THR A 84 19.13 -26.05 -16.74
N HIS A 85 19.24 -27.14 -15.98
CA HIS A 85 20.28 -28.16 -16.11
C HIS A 85 19.73 -29.51 -15.66
#